data_AF-A0A1S4AC64-F1
#
_entry.id   AF-A0A1S4AC64-F1
#
_cell.length_a   1.000
_cell.length_b   1.000
_cell.length_c   1.000
_cell.angle_alpha   90.00
_cell.angle_beta   90.00
_cell.angle_gamma   90.00
#
_symmetry.space_group_name_H-M   'P 1'
#
loop_
_entity.id
_entity.type
_entity.pdbx_description
1 polymer ?
#
loop_
_entity_poly.entity_id
_entity_poly.type
_entity_poly.pdbx_seq_one_letter_code
_entity_poly.pdbx_strand_id
1 'polypeptide(L)'
;MANLFDRLGGATVFTKIDLKTGYWRVRITEGDEHKTACVTRYRLYDFLVMPFGLTNAPATFCTLMNQVFREYIDEFGVVYLDYIVVYSQTLEEHLVHLRKVLTRLREHELYAKLSK
;
A
#
# COMPACT_ATOMS: atom_id res chain seq x y z
N MET A 1 -4.89 -6.85 -17.59
CA MET A 1 -5.70 -7.78 -16.78
C MET A 1 -5.41 -9.25 -17.09
N ALA A 2 -5.32 -9.68 -18.36
CA ALA A 2 -5.01 -11.08 -18.71
C ALA A 2 -3.65 -11.58 -18.17
N ASN A 3 -2.58 -10.80 -18.31
CA ASN A 3 -1.22 -11.19 -17.85
C ASN A 3 -1.08 -11.41 -16.34
N LEU A 4 -1.96 -10.85 -15.49
CA LEU A 4 -1.82 -10.99 -14.04
C LEU A 4 -2.32 -12.37 -13.58
N PHE A 5 -3.45 -12.83 -14.14
CA PHE A 5 -4.05 -14.12 -13.82
C PHE A 5 -3.24 -15.30 -14.37
N ASP A 6 -2.63 -15.16 -15.56
CA ASP A 6 -1.76 -16.19 -16.11
C ASP A 6 -0.51 -16.43 -15.26
N ARG A 7 0.01 -15.40 -14.58
CA ARG A 7 1.15 -15.51 -13.66
C ARG A 7 0.75 -16.10 -12.30
N LEU A 8 -0.50 -15.89 -11.88
CA LEU A 8 -1.05 -16.49 -10.66
C LEU A 8 -1.37 -17.99 -10.86
N GLY A 9 -1.46 -18.48 -12.10
CA GLY A 9 -1.83 -19.86 -12.42
C GLY A 9 -0.88 -20.95 -11.88
N GLY A 10 0.33 -20.59 -11.45
CA GLY A 10 1.28 -21.51 -10.79
C GLY A 10 1.44 -21.32 -9.28
N ALA A 11 0.81 -20.30 -8.70
CA ALA A 11 0.97 -20.01 -7.27
C ALA A 11 0.00 -20.84 -6.41
N THR A 12 0.51 -21.41 -5.32
CA THR A 12 -0.25 -22.24 -4.38
C THR A 12 -0.52 -21.52 -3.06
N VAL A 13 0.34 -20.55 -2.71
CA VAL A 13 0.27 -19.78 -1.47
C VAL A 13 0.10 -18.30 -1.77
N PHE A 14 -0.87 -17.67 -1.11
CA PHE A 14 -1.16 -16.26 -1.24
C PHE A 14 -1.25 -15.61 0.14
N THR A 15 -0.63 -14.45 0.30
CA THR A 15 -0.80 -13.61 1.48
C THR A 15 -1.22 -12.22 1.06
N LYS A 16 -2.29 -11.71 1.66
CA LYS A 16 -2.76 -10.34 1.50
C LYS A 16 -2.33 -9.51 2.70
N ILE A 17 -1.66 -8.39 2.44
CA ILE A 17 -1.22 -7.43 3.44
C ILE A 17 -2.01 -6.14 3.25
N ASP A 18 -2.80 -5.75 4.25
CA ASP A 18 -3.60 -4.51 4.23
C ASP A 18 -2.79 -3.35 4.84
N LEU A 19 -2.69 -2.26 4.07
CA LEU A 19 -1.96 -1.03 4.38
C LEU A 19 -2.89 0.18 4.49
N LYS A 20 -4.17 0.01 4.85
CA LYS A 20 -5.11 1.13 5.04
C LYS A 20 -4.60 2.21 5.98
N THR A 21 -3.77 1.86 6.97
CA THR A 21 -3.13 2.86 7.85
C THR A 21 -2.02 3.66 7.17
N GLY A 22 -1.58 3.23 5.99
CA GLY A 22 -0.53 3.86 5.19
C GLY A 22 -0.91 5.25 4.67
N TYR A 23 -2.19 5.54 4.44
CA TYR A 23 -2.65 6.87 4.04
C TYR A 23 -2.23 7.96 5.02
N TRP A 24 -2.38 7.69 6.32
CA TRP A 24 -1.98 8.61 7.39
C TRP A 24 -0.47 8.85 7.46
N ARG A 25 0.34 8.10 6.70
CA ARG A 25 1.79 8.26 6.64
C ARG A 25 2.24 9.06 5.43
N VAL A 26 1.37 9.26 4.44
CA VAL A 26 1.69 10.08 3.28
C VAL A 26 1.38 11.54 3.62
N ARG A 27 2.40 12.38 3.63
CA ARG A 27 2.23 13.82 3.85
C ARG A 27 1.55 14.47 2.66
N ILE A 28 0.70 15.45 2.94
CA ILE A 28 0.23 16.39 1.92
C ILE A 28 1.41 17.29 1.50
N THR A 29 1.44 17.68 0.23
CA THR A 29 2.43 18.62 -0.29
C THR A 29 2.34 19.95 0.47
N GLU A 30 3.49 20.52 0.83
CA GLU A 30 3.55 21.81 1.50
C GLU A 30 2.84 22.90 0.68
N GLY A 31 1.91 23.60 1.30
CA GLY A 31 1.06 24.60 0.68
C GLY A 31 -0.31 24.08 0.23
N ASP A 32 -0.50 22.77 0.10
CA ASP A 32 -1.78 22.16 -0.29
C ASP A 32 -2.63 21.70 0.92
N GLU A 33 -2.14 21.82 2.15
CA GLU A 33 -2.82 21.35 3.37
C GLU A 33 -4.19 22.02 3.54
N HIS A 34 -4.29 23.32 3.28
CA HIS A 34 -5.53 24.10 3.38
C HIS A 34 -6.63 23.61 2.42
N LYS A 35 -6.29 22.90 1.34
CA LYS A 35 -7.27 22.30 0.41
C LYS A 35 -7.95 21.08 1.02
N THR A 36 -7.33 20.49 2.04
CA THR A 36 -7.87 19.34 2.77
C THR A 36 -8.63 19.76 4.02
N ALA A 37 -8.85 21.06 4.23
CA ALA A 37 -9.51 21.57 5.42
C ALA A 37 -10.88 20.91 5.66
N CYS A 38 -11.10 20.45 6.89
CA CYS A 38 -12.39 19.97 7.36
C CYS A 38 -12.98 20.92 8.40
N VAL A 39 -14.27 21.20 8.26
CA VAL A 39 -15.02 22.03 9.20
C VAL A 39 -15.62 21.13 10.27
N THR A 40 -15.28 21.39 11.52
CA THR A 40 -15.97 20.83 12.68
C THR A 40 -16.93 21.87 13.24
N ARG A 41 -17.82 21.47 14.17
CA ARG A 41 -18.74 22.39 14.88
C ARG A 41 -18.03 23.58 15.52
N TYR A 42 -16.76 23.43 15.88
CA TYR A 42 -16.02 24.41 16.67
C TYR A 42 -14.95 25.14 15.86
N ARG A 43 -14.29 24.49 14.90
CA ARG A 43 -13.14 25.03 14.15
C ARG A 43 -12.93 24.36 12.79
N LEU A 44 -12.18 25.06 11.93
CA LEU A 44 -11.55 24.51 10.73
C LEU A 44 -10.22 23.85 11.10
N TYR A 45 -9.97 22.65 10.58
CA TYR A 45 -8.71 21.93 10.73
C TYR A 45 -8.20 21.45 9.38
N ASP A 46 -6.92 21.65 9.12
CA ASP A 46 -6.23 21.16 7.93
C ASP A 46 -5.59 19.80 8.20
N PHE A 47 -5.63 18.89 7.23
CA PHE A 47 -4.91 17.63 7.33
C PHE A 47 -3.47 17.82 6.84
N LEU A 48 -2.50 17.41 7.67
CA LEU A 48 -1.07 17.38 7.32
C LEU A 48 -0.68 16.11 6.55
N VAL A 49 -1.53 15.09 6.61
CA VAL A 49 -1.35 13.78 6.00
C VAL A 49 -2.60 13.44 5.22
N MET A 50 -2.48 12.56 4.23
CA MET A 50 -3.55 12.25 3.30
C MET A 50 -4.80 11.67 4.00
N PRO A 51 -5.91 12.42 4.13
CA PRO A 51 -7.13 11.89 4.72
C PRO A 51 -7.84 10.95 3.75
N PHE A 52 -8.62 10.03 4.31
CA PHE A 52 -9.57 9.25 3.51
C PHE A 52 -10.62 10.16 2.87
N GLY A 53 -11.04 9.80 1.66
CA GLY A 53 -12.08 10.52 0.92
C GLY A 53 -11.56 11.53 -0.11
N LEU A 54 -10.25 11.77 -0.17
CA LEU A 54 -9.66 12.50 -1.31
C LEU A 54 -9.77 11.66 -2.58
N THR A 55 -10.30 12.25 -3.66
CA THR A 55 -10.52 11.58 -4.95
C THR A 55 -9.24 10.92 -5.49
N ASN A 56 -8.09 11.58 -5.34
CA ASN A 56 -6.82 11.10 -5.85
C ASN A 56 -5.99 10.33 -4.83
N ALA A 57 -6.45 10.18 -3.58
CA ALA A 57 -5.67 9.48 -2.55
C ALA A 57 -5.27 8.06 -2.98
N PRO A 58 -6.18 7.21 -3.52
CA PRO A 58 -5.80 5.86 -3.91
C PRO A 58 -4.81 5.81 -5.07
N ALA A 59 -4.90 6.76 -6.01
CA ALA A 59 -3.98 6.86 -7.14
C ALA A 59 -2.57 7.28 -6.69
N THR A 60 -2.48 8.27 -5.80
CA THR A 60 -1.21 8.71 -5.22
C THR A 60 -0.58 7.61 -4.37
N PHE A 61 -1.38 6.92 -3.54
CA PHE A 61 -0.89 5.81 -2.73
C PHE A 61 -0.42 4.65 -3.60
N CYS A 62 -1.19 4.27 -4.63
CA CYS A 62 -0.78 3.25 -5.60
C CYS A 62 0.54 3.63 -6.30
N THR A 63 0.74 4.90 -6.66
CA THR A 63 1.99 5.38 -7.28
C THR A 63 3.18 5.23 -6.33
N LEU A 64 3.02 5.64 -5.07
CA LEU A 64 4.04 5.47 -4.03
C LEU A 64 4.39 3.98 -3.86
N MET A 65 3.38 3.13 -3.76
CA MET A 65 3.57 1.69 -3.62
C MET A 65 4.27 1.07 -4.84
N ASN A 66 3.93 1.51 -6.06
CA ASN A 66 4.62 1.09 -7.28
C ASN A 66 6.10 1.51 -7.30
N GLN A 67 6.45 2.63 -6.68
CA GLN A 67 7.85 3.06 -6.56
C GLN A 67 8.61 2.24 -5.51
N VAL A 68 8.03 2.04 -4.32
CA VAL A 68 8.66 1.31 -3.20
C VAL A 68 8.86 -0.18 -3.52
N PHE A 69 7.86 -0.79 -4.17
CA PHE A 69 7.81 -2.22 -4.48
C PHE A 69 8.17 -2.55 -5.93
N ARG A 70 8.73 -1.59 -6.69
CA ARG A 70 9.03 -1.76 -8.12
C ARG A 70 9.81 -3.03 -8.43
N GLU A 71 10.74 -3.41 -7.56
CA GLU A 71 11.60 -4.60 -7.71
C GLU A 71 10.86 -5.92 -7.45
N TYR A 72 9.71 -5.89 -6.77
CA TYR A 72 8.95 -7.10 -6.38
C TYR A 72 7.64 -7.23 -7.16
N ILE A 73 7.13 -6.09 -7.64
CA ILE A 73 6.04 -6.02 -8.61
C ILE A 73 6.52 -6.74 -9.86
N ASP A 74 5.66 -7.62 -10.38
CA ASP A 74 6.00 -8.50 -11.50
C ASP A 74 7.05 -9.58 -11.21
N GLU A 75 7.38 -9.91 -9.95
CA GLU A 75 8.05 -11.18 -9.61
C GLU A 75 7.16 -12.07 -8.73
N PHE A 76 6.84 -11.58 -7.53
CA PHE A 76 6.10 -12.33 -6.50
C PHE A 76 5.09 -11.45 -5.74
N GLY A 77 4.93 -10.18 -6.14
CA GLY A 77 4.04 -9.21 -5.52
C GLY A 77 3.12 -8.51 -6.53
N VAL A 78 1.89 -8.26 -6.11
CA VAL A 78 0.93 -7.38 -6.80
C VAL A 78 0.51 -6.30 -5.83
N VAL A 79 0.59 -5.04 -6.26
CA VAL A 79 0.04 -3.91 -5.50
C VAL A 79 -1.32 -3.56 -6.08
N TYR A 80 -2.34 -3.46 -5.24
CA TYR A 80 -3.65 -2.99 -5.64
C TYR A 80 -4.25 -2.09 -4.57
N LEU A 81 -4.36 -0.79 -4.89
CA LEU A 81 -4.84 0.25 -3.97
C LEU A 81 -4.12 0.15 -2.61
N ASP A 82 -4.82 -0.32 -1.59
CA ASP A 82 -4.40 -0.30 -0.19
C ASP A 82 -3.79 -1.63 0.26
N TYR A 83 -3.67 -2.62 -0.62
CA TYR A 83 -3.15 -3.92 -0.24
C TYR A 83 -2.09 -4.44 -1.21
N ILE A 84 -1.16 -5.20 -0.63
CA ILE A 84 -0.19 -5.99 -1.39
C ILE A 84 -0.65 -7.44 -1.34
N VAL A 85 -0.67 -8.11 -2.48
CA VAL A 85 -0.81 -9.56 -2.59
C VAL A 85 0.55 -10.14 -2.91
N VAL A 86 1.07 -10.96 -2.02
CA VAL A 86 2.26 -11.76 -2.25
C VAL A 86 1.81 -13.16 -2.66
N TYR A 87 2.41 -13.73 -3.70
CA TYR A 87 2.06 -15.05 -4.20
C TYR A 87 3.32 -15.88 -4.47
N SER A 88 3.25 -17.20 -4.24
CA SER A 88 4.41 -18.11 -4.40
C SER A 88 3.96 -19.55 -4.66
N GLN A 89 4.87 -20.38 -5.21
CA GLN A 89 4.57 -21.78 -5.55
C GLN A 89 4.77 -22.74 -4.38
N THR A 90 5.65 -22.41 -3.43
CA THR A 90 5.92 -23.19 -2.22
C THR A 90 5.87 -22.31 -0.98
N LEU A 91 5.65 -22.91 0.19
CA LEU A 91 5.62 -22.18 1.46
C LEU A 91 7.00 -21.61 1.83
N GLU A 92 8.08 -22.33 1.51
CA GLU A 92 9.45 -21.93 1.82
C GLU A 92 9.85 -20.67 1.05
N GLU A 93 9.58 -20.63 -0.26
CA GLU A 93 9.75 -19.42 -1.08
C GLU A 93 8.86 -18.28 -0.57
N HIS A 94 7.63 -18.60 -0.17
CA HIS A 94 6.69 -17.60 0.33
C HIS A 94 7.20 -16.89 1.58
N LEU A 95 7.82 -17.60 2.51
CA LEU A 95 8.42 -17.02 3.71
C LEU A 95 9.57 -16.06 3.37
N VAL A 96 10.38 -16.40 2.36
CA VAL A 96 11.45 -15.52 1.87
C VAL A 96 10.86 -14.26 1.23
N HIS A 97 9.85 -14.40 0.39
CA HIS A 97 9.15 -13.28 -0.24
C HIS A 97 8.49 -12.36 0.80
N LEU A 98 7.79 -12.92 1.79
CA LEU A 98 7.20 -12.16 2.88
C LEU A 98 8.25 -11.40 3.68
N ARG A 99 9.39 -12.03 3.99
CA ARG A 99 10.48 -11.36 4.70
C ARG A 99 11.02 -10.16 3.91
N LYS A 100 11.18 -10.28 2.59
CA LYS A 100 11.58 -9.15 1.72
C LYS A 100 10.55 -8.02 1.76
N VAL A 101 9.27 -8.34 1.57
CA VAL A 101 8.17 -7.35 1.58
C VAL A 101 8.06 -6.64 2.93
N LEU A 102 8.09 -7.38 4.05
CA LEU A 102 8.03 -6.81 5.39
C LEU A 102 9.25 -5.97 5.73
N THR A 103 10.44 -6.35 5.25
CA THR A 103 11.66 -5.54 5.42
C THR A 103 11.53 -4.22 4.66
N ARG A 104 11.06 -4.26 3.41
CA ARG A 104 10.86 -3.06 2.58
C ARG A 104 9.81 -2.11 3.15
N LEU A 105 8.73 -2.67 3.69
CA LEU A 105 7.70 -1.92 4.43
C LEU A 105 8.31 -1.21 5.64
N ARG A 106 9.18 -1.88 6.40
CA ARG A 106 9.87 -1.30 7.55
C ARG A 106 10.83 -0.17 7.16
N GLU A 107 11.57 -0.32 6.06
CA GLU A 107 12.49 0.71 5.54
C GLU A 107 11.77 2.02 5.17
N HIS A 108 10.56 1.91 4.64
CA HIS A 108 9.74 3.06 4.23
C HIS A 108 8.74 3.51 5.29
N GLU A 109 8.88 2.98 6.52
CA GLU A 109 7.97 3.24 7.64
C GLU A 109 6.49 3.03 7.29
N LEU A 110 6.18 2.09 6.39
CA LEU A 110 4.82 1.69 6.02
C LEU A 110 4.41 0.51 6.88
N TYR A 111 3.38 0.69 7.71
CA TYR A 111 2.98 -0.35 8.66
C TYR A 111 1.74 -1.05 8.16
N ALA A 112 1.87 -2.36 8.00
CA ALA A 112 0.75 -3.25 7.78
C ALA A 112 -0.11 -3.30 9.04
N LYS A 113 -1.43 -3.23 8.85
CA LYS A 113 -2.35 -3.57 9.92
C LYS A 113 -2.39 -5.08 10.04
N LEU A 114 -1.93 -5.62 11.15
CA LEU A 114 -2.20 -7.02 11.51
C LEU A 114 -3.68 -7.11 11.94
N SER A 115 -4.61 -7.11 10.97
CA SER A 115 -6.02 -7.39 11.27
C SER A 115 -6.27 -8.89 11.16
N LYS A 116 -6.84 -9.44 12.25
CA LYS A 116 -7.25 -10.83 12.47
C LYS A 116 -7.87 -11.52 11.26
#